data_AF-A0A1I4Y3F9-F1
#
_entry.id   AF-A0A1I4Y3F9-F1
#
_cell.length_a   1.000
_cell.length_b   1.000
_cell.length_c   1.000
_cell.angle_alpha   90.00
_cell.angle_beta   90.00
_cell.angle_gamma   90.00
#
_symmetry.space_group_name_H-M   'P 1'
#
loop_
_entity.id
_entity.type
_entity.pdbx_description
1 polymer ?
#
loop_
_entity_poly.entity_id
_entity_poly.type
_entity_poly.pdbx_seq_one_letter_code
_entity_poly.pdbx_strand_id
1 'polypeptide(L)' 'MSTTLFEKLLENSYTEQQPVSIFLTSAIVHGIVSQLHPGAVEVRTAEGKRCTIKTDKIEAIETL' A
#
# COMPACT_ATOMS: atom_id res chain seq x y z
N MET A 1 11.39 -15.10 -8.65
CA MET A 1 10.72 -13.85 -9.06
C MET A 1 11.38 -12.74 -8.27
N SER A 2 11.97 -11.72 -8.90
CA SER A 2 12.56 -10.61 -8.16
C SER A 2 11.44 -9.74 -7.61
N THR A 3 11.26 -9.76 -6.29
CA THR A 3 10.34 -8.86 -5.60
C THR A 3 10.84 -7.43 -5.78
N THR A 4 9.99 -6.57 -6.35
CA THR A 4 10.31 -5.14 -6.49
C THR A 4 10.43 -4.49 -5.11
N LEU A 5 11.13 -3.35 -5.03
CA LEU A 5 11.21 -2.60 -3.77
C LEU A 5 9.81 -2.21 -3.25
N PHE A 6 8.90 -1.85 -4.16
CA PHE A 6 7.51 -1.53 -3.84
C PHE A 6 6.76 -2.70 -3.21
N GLU A 7 6.86 -3.89 -3.78
CA GLU A 7 6.23 -5.09 -3.24
C GLU A 7 6.75 -5.41 -1.84
N LYS A 8 8.06 -5.26 -1.58
CA LYS A 8 8.63 -5.45 -0.23
C LYS A 8 8.09 -4.44 0.78
N LEU A 9 7.94 -3.17 0.40
CA LEU A 9 7.40 -2.15 1.30
C LEU A 9 5.92 -2.44 1.64
N LEU A 10 5.13 -2.89 0.66
CA LEU A 10 3.74 -3.30 0.87
C LEU A 10 3.65 -4.58 1.73
N GLU A 11 4.53 -5.55 1.50
CA GLU A 11 4.66 -6.76 2.32
C GLU A 11 5.02 -6.42 3.76
N ASN A 12 6.00 -5.53 4.00
CA ASN A 12 6.38 -5.09 5.34
C ASN A 12 5.22 -4.41 6.06
N SER A 13 4.49 -3.51 5.39
CA SER A 13 3.29 -2.89 5.96
C SER A 13 2.25 -3.94 6.35
N TYR A 14 2.04 -4.96 5.51
CA TYR A 14 1.09 -6.03 5.77
C TYR A 14 1.52 -6.90 6.97
N THR A 15 2.78 -7.33 7.02
CA THR A 15 3.28 -8.24 8.06
C THR A 15 3.47 -7.55 9.40
N GLU A 16 4.02 -6.34 9.41
CA GLU A 16 4.36 -5.59 10.62
C GLU A 16 3.22 -4.68 11.07
N GLN A 17 2.15 -4.56 10.28
CA GLN A 17 1.06 -3.61 10.49
C GLN A 17 1.57 -2.15 10.55
N GLN A 18 2.67 -1.87 9.84
CA GLN A 18 3.28 -0.55 9.78
C GLN A 18 2.43 0.39 8.91
N PRO A 19 2.13 1.62 9.39
CA PRO A 19 1.46 2.63 8.58
C PRO A 19 2.28 3.05 7.36
N VAL A 20 1.60 3.24 6.24
CA VAL A 20 2.18 3.70 4.98
C VAL A 20 1.35 4.82 4.36
N SER A 21 2.04 5.68 3.61
CA SER A 21 1.45 6.66 2.70
C SER A 21 1.73 6.22 1.26
N ILE A 22 0.67 5.95 0.51
CA ILE A 22 0.73 5.57 -0.90
C ILE A 22 0.37 6.78 -1.75
N PHE A 23 1.31 7.22 -2.58
CA PHE A 23 1.16 8.36 -3.46
C PHE A 23 0.68 7.89 -4.83
N LEU A 24 -0.42 8.49 -5.29
CA LEU A 24 -1.03 8.32 -6.60
C LEU A 24 -1.03 9.68 -7.32
N THR A 25 -1.20 9.67 -8.64
CA THR A 25 -1.21 10.89 -9.48
C THR A 25 -2.13 12.02 -8.98
N SER A 26 -3.22 11.69 -8.28
CA SER A 26 -4.22 12.70 -7.82
C SER A 26 -4.62 12.55 -6.37
N ALA A 27 -3.96 11.69 -5.60
CA ALA A 27 -4.36 11.42 -4.22
C ALA A 27 -3.21 10.79 -3.42
N ILE A 28 -3.31 10.93 -2.10
CA ILE A 28 -2.47 10.19 -1.15
C ILE A 28 -3.41 9.34 -0.31
N VAL A 29 -3.13 8.04 -0.23
CA VAL A 29 -3.87 7.11 0.63
C VAL A 29 -2.99 6.74 1.79
N HIS A 30 -3.43 7.12 3.00
CA HIS A 30 -2.73 6.81 4.24
C HIS A 30 -3.46 5.70 5.02
N GLY A 31 -2.72 4.70 5.48
CA GLY A 31 -3.28 3.60 6.26
C GLY A 31 -2.33 2.42 6.41
N ILE A 32 -2.89 1.26 6.71
CA ILE A 32 -2.14 0.00 6.86
C ILE A 32 -2.57 -0.94 5.73
N VAL A 33 -1.62 -1.63 5.10
CA VAL A 33 -1.94 -2.66 4.12
C VAL A 33 -2.69 -3.80 4.81
N SER A 34 -3.94 -4.04 4.41
CA SER A 34 -4.81 -5.07 4.98
C SER A 34 -4.85 -6.35 4.16
N GLN A 35 -4.56 -6.27 2.85
CA GLN A 35 -4.53 -7.42 1.96
C GLN A 35 -3.66 -7.14 0.73
N LEU A 36 -2.92 -8.15 0.28
CA LEU A 36 -2.17 -8.13 -0.98
C LEU A 36 -2.90 -9.01 -2.01
N HIS A 37 -3.01 -8.50 -3.23
CA HIS A 37 -3.58 -9.20 -4.38
C HIS A 37 -2.61 -9.14 -5.57
N PRO A 38 -2.73 -10.06 -6.54
CA PRO A 38 -2.01 -9.92 -7.81
C PRO A 38 -2.37 -8.59 -8.49
N GLY A 39 -1.41 -7.66 -8.57
CA GLY A 39 -1.56 -6.35 -9.22
C GLY A 39 -2.35 -5.30 -8.43
N ALA A 40 -2.72 -5.56 -7.17
CA ALA A 40 -3.44 -4.60 -6.35
C ALA A 40 -3.14 -4.78 -4.85
N VAL A 41 -3.37 -3.72 -4.09
CA VAL A 41 -3.24 -3.70 -2.63
C VAL A 41 -4.49 -3.11 -2.00
N GLU A 42 -4.95 -3.70 -0.90
CA GLU A 42 -5.98 -3.12 -0.04
C GLU A 42 -5.32 -2.40 1.13
N VAL A 43 -5.72 -1.14 1.34
CA VAL A 43 -5.30 -0.32 2.48
C VAL A 43 -6.51 -0.03 3.35
N ARG A 44 -6.38 -0.29 4.66
CA ARG A 44 -7.33 0.15 5.68
C ARG A 44 -6.89 1.51 6.22
N THR A 45 -7.71 2.52 5.99
CA THR A 45 -7.46 3.89 6.49
C THR A 45 -7.79 4.01 7.97
N ALA A 46 -7.31 5.08 8.62
CA ALA A 46 -7.62 5.37 10.02
C ALA A 46 -9.12 5.55 10.30
N GLU A 47 -9.89 5.95 9.29
CA GLU A 47 -11.36 6.08 9.34
C GLU A 47 -12.09 4.73 9.24
N GLY A 48 -11.36 3.62 9.11
CA GLY A 48 -11.94 2.28 8.94
C GLY A 48 -12.42 1.98 7.52
N LYS A 49 -12.17 2.86 6.55
CA LYS A 49 -12.47 2.61 5.13
C LYS A 49 -11.41 1.68 4.54
N ARG A 50 -11.82 0.91 3.52
CA ARG A 50 -10.91 0.07 2.72
C ARG A 50 -10.78 0.63 1.32
N CYS A 51 -9.55 0.80 0.87
CA CYS A 51 -9.22 1.31 -0.45
C CYS A 51 -8.43 0.26 -1.21
N THR A 52 -8.93 -0.18 -2.36
CA THR A 52 -8.20 -1.06 -3.27
C THR A 52 -7.47 -0.21 -4.31
N ILE A 53 -6.15 -0.37 -4.40
CA ILE A 53 -5.27 0.42 -5.25
C ILE A 53 -4.55 -0.53 -6.20
N LYS A 54 -4.57 -0.24 -7.50
CA LYS A 54 -3.76 -1.01 -8.45
C LYS A 54 -2.30 -0.63 -8.31
N THR A 55 -1.41 -1.63 -8.25
CA THR A 55 0.02 -1.39 -8.02
C THR A 55 0.70 -0.64 -9.16
N ASP A 56 0.17 -0.74 -10.39
CA ASP A 56 0.65 0.01 -11.57
C ASP A 56 0.33 1.52 -11.52
N LYS A 57 -0.46 1.97 -10.54
CA LYS A 57 -0.81 3.39 -10.32
C LYS A 57 -0.05 4.02 -9.16
N ILE A 58 0.77 3.26 -8.45
CA ILE A 58 1.55 3.76 -7.32
C ILE A 58 2.78 4.49 -7.85
N GLU A 59 2.92 5.77 -7.49
CA GLU A 59 4.07 6.60 -7.86
C GLU A 59 5.18 6.55 -6.79
N ALA A 60 4.79 6.51 -5.51
CA ALA A 60 5.71 6.38 -4.39
C ALA A 60 5.02 5.72 -3.17
N ILE A 61 5.84 5.14 -2.29
CA ILE A 61 5.43 4.65 -0.97
C ILE A 61 6.37 5.25 0.06
N GLU A 62 5.81 5.81 1.12
CA GLU A 62 6.52 6.25 2.30
C GLU A 62 6.07 5.41 3.50
N THR A 63 7.03 4.86 4.24
CA THR A 63 6.82 4.14 5.50
C THR A 63 7.13 5.07 6.66
N LEU A 64 6.23 5.18 7.63
CA LEU A 64 6.42 5.99 8.85
C LEU A 64 7.09 5.21 9.98
#